data_AF-A0AAW0TLD5-F1
#
_entry.id   AF-A0AAW0TLD5-F1
#
_cell.length_a   1.000
_cell.length_b   1.000
_cell.length_c   1.000
_cell.angle_alpha   90.00
_cell.angle_beta   90.00
_cell.angle_gamma   90.00
#
_symmetry.space_group_name_H-M   'P 1'
#
loop_
_entity.id
_entity.type
_entity.pdbx_description
1 polymer ?
#
loop_
_entity_poly.entity_id
_entity_poly.type
_entity_poly.pdbx_seq_one_letter_code
_entity_poly.pdbx_strand_id
1 'polypeptide(L)'
;MVLRNIRLFGQTVQKTPGEILVFVDLTPRWLPGVAKVFEELVGAWRELVPSEAGDSLRQVRRFFSAVRSRMSLQLRSLVLASISDFRDCLLRHKTGNSYIGEYMEEKYLEKAVVEVAVAVEERIVSFQPPLQKTHECLLGCLASIIEHNQRIPRVERLLFPWKSVSE
;
A
#
# COMPACT_ATOMS: atom_id res chain seq x y z
N MET A 1 -18.33 -2.58 -42.30
CA MET A 1 -17.49 -3.12 -41.19
C MET A 1 -17.61 -2.14 -40.05
N VAL A 2 -18.43 -2.49 -39.05
CA VAL A 2 -18.98 -1.55 -38.07
C VAL A 2 -17.90 -1.17 -37.06
N LEU A 3 -17.34 0.03 -37.22
CA LEU A 3 -16.62 0.74 -36.16
C LEU A 3 -17.61 1.06 -35.04
N ARG A 4 -17.79 0.11 -34.11
CA ARG A 4 -18.49 0.40 -32.85
C ARG A 4 -17.52 1.13 -31.94
N ASN A 5 -17.55 2.46 -32.06
CA ASN A 5 -17.26 3.35 -30.95
C ASN A 5 -18.10 2.92 -29.74
N ILE A 6 -17.46 2.38 -28.71
CA ILE A 6 -18.00 2.36 -27.35
C ILE A 6 -17.11 3.30 -26.54
N ARG A 7 -17.49 4.58 -26.54
CA ARG A 7 -17.04 5.53 -25.51
C ARG A 7 -18.15 5.65 -24.49
N LEU A 8 -17.98 4.99 -23.35
CA LEU A 8 -18.59 5.38 -22.08
C LEU A 8 -17.62 5.00 -20.96
N PHE A 9 -16.56 5.79 -20.77
CA PHE A 9 -16.02 6.17 -19.46
C PHE A 9 -15.22 7.46 -19.67
N GLY A 10 -15.97 8.57 -19.74
CA GLY A 10 -15.44 9.86 -19.34
C GLY A 10 -15.25 9.83 -17.83
N GLN A 11 -14.09 10.31 -17.39
CA GLN A 11 -13.62 10.32 -16.02
C GLN A 11 -13.24 8.97 -15.41
N THR A 12 -12.06 9.02 -14.79
CA THR A 12 -11.57 8.16 -13.72
C THR A 12 -11.21 6.74 -14.11
N VAL A 13 -9.99 6.37 -13.72
CA VAL A 13 -9.60 5.02 -13.28
C VAL A 13 -10.63 4.57 -12.22
N GLN A 14 -11.86 4.25 -12.61
CA GLN A 14 -12.91 3.74 -11.72
C GLN A 14 -12.75 2.24 -11.67
N LYS A 15 -11.84 1.88 -10.77
CA LYS A 15 -11.92 0.75 -9.87
C LYS A 15 -12.00 -0.66 -10.47
N THR A 16 -10.97 -1.47 -10.23
CA THR A 16 -10.87 -2.09 -8.89
C THR A 16 -9.48 -1.81 -8.30
N PRO A 17 -9.36 -0.84 -7.38
CA PRO A 17 -8.22 -0.68 -6.48
C PRO A 17 -8.44 -1.58 -5.24
N GLY A 18 -9.40 -2.52 -5.32
CA GLY A 18 -9.82 -3.35 -4.19
C GLY A 18 -8.84 -4.48 -3.86
N GLU A 19 -7.97 -4.85 -4.80
CA GLU A 19 -7.13 -6.07 -4.65
C GLU A 19 -5.63 -5.82 -4.85
N ILE A 20 -5.23 -4.67 -5.42
CA ILE A 20 -3.81 -4.27 -5.45
C ILE A 20 -3.38 -3.64 -4.10
N LEU A 21 -4.34 -3.35 -3.22
CA LEU A 21 -4.09 -2.73 -1.92
C LEU A 21 -4.23 -3.74 -0.77
N VAL A 22 -3.30 -4.71 -0.70
CA VAL A 22 -2.80 -5.21 0.60
C VAL A 22 -2.21 -4.03 1.43
N PHE A 23 -2.01 -2.86 0.79
CA PHE A 23 -1.43 -1.64 1.33
C PHE A 23 -2.22 -0.86 2.40
N VAL A 24 -3.52 -1.10 2.61
CA VAL A 24 -4.31 -0.27 3.55
C VAL A 24 -5.09 -1.10 4.58
N ASP A 25 -4.45 -2.13 5.13
CA ASP A 25 -4.86 -2.69 6.45
C ASP A 25 -3.94 -2.21 7.60
N LEU A 26 -2.90 -1.43 7.27
CA LEU A 26 -1.89 -0.91 8.21
C LEU A 26 -2.47 0.10 9.21
N THR A 27 -3.19 1.10 8.72
CA THR A 27 -3.76 2.15 9.60
C THR A 27 -5.00 1.67 10.35
N PRO A 28 -5.98 0.98 9.74
CA PRO A 28 -7.21 0.62 10.46
C PRO A 28 -7.06 -0.60 11.38
N ARG A 29 -6.11 -1.52 11.14
CA ARG A 29 -5.93 -2.73 11.98
C ARG A 29 -4.62 -2.80 12.73
N TRP A 30 -3.49 -2.63 12.06
CA TRP A 30 -2.18 -2.81 12.70
C TRP A 30 -1.94 -1.75 13.78
N LEU A 31 -2.14 -0.48 13.48
CA LEU A 31 -1.86 0.60 14.42
C LEU A 31 -2.76 0.55 15.69
N PRO A 32 -4.09 0.32 15.60
CA PRO A 32 -4.93 0.05 16.76
C PRO A 32 -4.55 -1.23 17.50
N GLY A 33 -4.12 -2.28 16.78
CA GLY A 33 -3.61 -3.50 17.40
C GLY A 33 -2.36 -3.24 18.25
N VAL A 34 -1.43 -2.42 17.77
CA VAL A 34 -0.27 -1.99 18.56
C VAL A 34 -0.72 -1.20 19.79
N ALA A 35 -1.67 -0.27 19.65
CA ALA A 35 -2.20 0.48 20.78
C ALA A 35 -2.82 -0.43 21.86
N LYS A 36 -3.60 -1.43 21.44
CA LYS A 36 -4.18 -2.44 22.33
C LYS A 36 -3.10 -3.24 23.09
N VAL A 37 -2.02 -3.64 22.42
CA VAL A 37 -0.89 -4.33 23.08
C VAL A 37 -0.26 -3.44 24.16
N PHE A 38 -0.14 -2.14 23.91
CA PHE A 38 0.34 -1.19 24.91
C PHE A 38 -0.60 -1.06 26.11
N GLU A 39 -1.91 -1.06 25.89
CA GLU A 39 -2.92 -1.04 26.97
C GLU A 39 -2.89 -2.33 27.80
N GLU A 40 -2.85 -3.49 27.15
CA GLU A 40 -2.79 -4.81 27.82
C GLU A 40 -1.51 -4.97 28.65
N LEU A 41 -0.39 -4.41 28.18
CA LEU A 41 0.90 -4.49 28.86
C LEU A 41 1.18 -3.30 29.79
N VAL A 42 0.19 -2.46 30.08
CA VAL A 42 0.37 -1.27 30.93
C VAL A 42 1.02 -1.60 32.27
N GLY A 43 0.65 -2.71 32.91
CA GLY A 43 1.26 -3.15 34.17
C GLY A 43 2.77 -3.42 34.05
N ALA A 44 3.24 -3.91 32.90
CA ALA A 44 4.63 -4.28 32.70
C ALA A 44 5.55 -3.10 32.39
N TRP A 45 5.03 -2.02 31.77
CA TRP A 45 5.84 -0.86 31.42
C TRP A 45 5.59 0.38 32.29
N ARG A 46 4.46 0.47 33.00
CA ARG A 46 4.14 1.59 33.88
C ARG A 46 5.15 1.76 35.01
N GLU A 47 5.63 0.66 35.58
CA GLU A 47 6.66 0.68 36.64
C GLU A 47 8.03 1.16 36.14
N LEU A 48 8.26 1.13 34.81
CA LEU A 48 9.49 1.62 34.22
C LEU A 48 9.49 3.15 34.07
N VAL A 49 8.32 3.80 34.19
CA VAL A 49 8.14 5.25 34.06
C VAL A 49 8.51 5.90 35.40
N PRO A 50 9.52 6.80 35.42
CA PRO A 50 9.85 7.62 36.59
C PRO A 50 8.64 8.30 37.21
N SER A 51 8.50 8.20 38.53
CA SER A 51 7.42 8.87 39.27
C SER A 51 7.83 10.28 39.70
N GLU A 52 9.12 10.50 39.97
CA GLU A 52 9.66 11.79 40.37
C GLU A 52 10.55 12.41 39.28
N ALA A 53 10.67 13.74 39.27
CA ALA A 53 11.43 14.47 38.24
C ALA A 53 12.96 14.19 38.28
N GLY A 54 13.48 13.61 39.37
CA GLY A 54 14.89 13.25 39.54
C GLY A 54 15.23 11.79 39.17
N ASP A 55 14.23 10.96 38.89
CA ASP A 55 14.40 9.53 38.65
C ASP A 55 15.01 9.21 37.28
N SER A 56 15.73 8.09 37.20
CA SER A 56 16.42 7.70 35.97
C SER A 56 15.46 7.28 34.85
N LEU A 57 15.42 8.06 33.76
CA LEU A 57 14.70 7.71 32.53
C LEU A 57 15.33 6.55 31.73
N ARG A 58 16.40 5.91 32.23
CA ARG A 58 17.17 4.93 31.45
C ARG A 58 16.33 3.72 31.04
N GLN A 59 15.48 3.22 31.94
CA GLN A 59 14.68 2.02 31.70
C GLN A 59 13.56 2.27 30.70
N VAL A 60 12.75 3.32 30.92
CA VAL A 60 11.69 3.74 29.98
C VAL A 60 12.25 4.06 28.59
N ARG A 61 13.39 4.76 28.49
CA ARG A 61 14.03 5.05 27.19
C ARG A 61 14.47 3.77 26.47
N ARG A 62 15.04 2.80 27.19
CA ARG A 62 15.44 1.50 26.61
C ARG A 62 14.22 0.72 26.13
N PHE A 63 13.15 0.67 26.91
CA PHE A 63 11.90 0.01 26.54
C PHE A 63 11.32 0.60 25.25
N PHE A 64 11.05 1.91 25.21
CA PHE A 64 10.48 2.56 24.03
C PHE A 64 11.43 2.54 22.83
N SER A 65 12.75 2.57 23.05
CA SER A 65 13.71 2.37 21.97
C SER A 65 13.61 0.97 21.35
N ALA A 66 13.43 -0.08 22.16
CA ALA A 66 13.25 -1.44 21.68
C ALA A 66 11.92 -1.60 20.92
N VAL A 67 10.83 -1.03 21.45
CA VAL A 67 9.52 -1.02 20.76
C VAL A 67 9.62 -0.29 19.43
N ARG A 68 10.22 0.90 19.40
CA ARG A 68 10.45 1.66 18.17
C ARG A 68 11.21 0.84 17.13
N SER A 69 12.28 0.15 17.53
CA SER A 69 13.06 -0.71 16.64
C SER A 69 12.22 -1.87 16.08
N ARG A 70 11.39 -2.50 16.91
CA ARG A 70 10.47 -3.58 16.50
C ARG A 70 9.42 -3.09 15.52
N MET A 71 8.73 -1.98 15.83
CA MET A 71 7.73 -1.39 14.95
C MET A 71 8.34 -0.96 13.61
N SER A 72 9.54 -0.37 13.65
CA SER A 72 10.28 0.01 12.45
C SER A 72 10.62 -1.21 11.58
N LEU A 73 10.97 -2.35 12.17
CA LEU A 73 11.19 -3.59 11.43
C LEU A 73 9.88 -4.10 10.80
N GLN A 74 8.79 -4.14 11.57
CA GLN A 74 7.47 -4.57 11.08
C GLN A 74 7.01 -3.73 9.87
N LEU A 75 7.14 -2.40 9.94
CA LEU A 75 6.81 -1.51 8.84
C LEU A 75 7.64 -1.78 7.59
N ARG A 76 8.96 -1.99 7.71
CA ARG A 76 9.81 -2.34 6.57
C ARG A 76 9.41 -3.69 5.96
N SER A 77 9.17 -4.70 6.79
CA SER A 77 8.73 -6.02 6.32
C SER A 77 7.39 -5.94 5.58
N LEU A 78 6.46 -5.11 6.03
CA LEU A 78 5.16 -4.90 5.39
C LEU A 78 5.30 -4.20 4.03
N VAL A 79 6.16 -3.17 3.93
CA VAL A 79 6.47 -2.53 2.64
C VAL A 79 7.05 -3.55 1.67
N LEU A 80 8.00 -4.37 2.10
CA LEU A 80 8.60 -5.41 1.25
C LEU A 80 7.57 -6.45 0.79
N ALA A 81 6.71 -6.93 1.69
CA ALA A 81 5.65 -7.87 1.35
C ALA A 81 4.72 -7.29 0.27
N SER A 82 4.33 -6.03 0.46
CA SER A 82 3.37 -5.40 -0.44
C SER A 82 3.98 -5.05 -1.81
N ILE A 83 5.30 -4.79 -1.89
CA ILE A 83 6.03 -4.71 -3.16
C ILE A 83 6.07 -6.09 -3.83
N SER A 84 6.28 -7.17 -3.08
CA SER A 84 6.23 -8.54 -3.61
C SER A 84 4.85 -8.86 -4.19
N ASP A 85 3.79 -8.52 -3.46
CA ASP A 85 2.40 -8.73 -3.92
C ASP A 85 2.13 -7.96 -5.22
N PHE A 86 2.62 -6.72 -5.32
CA PHE A 86 2.51 -5.93 -6.56
C PHE A 86 3.26 -6.58 -7.72
N ARG A 87 4.48 -7.09 -7.49
CA ARG A 87 5.24 -7.85 -8.49
C ARG A 87 4.48 -9.10 -8.94
N ASP A 88 3.95 -9.87 -8.01
CA ASP A 88 3.27 -11.14 -8.31
C ASP A 88 1.97 -10.88 -9.07
N CYS A 89 1.28 -9.77 -8.77
CA CYS A 89 0.18 -9.25 -9.57
C CYS A 89 0.59 -8.99 -11.03
N LEU A 90 1.72 -8.32 -11.27
CA LEU A 90 2.22 -8.10 -12.63
C LEU A 90 2.63 -9.42 -13.33
N LEU A 91 3.23 -10.36 -12.60
CA LEU A 91 3.66 -11.65 -13.15
C LEU A 91 2.49 -12.53 -13.60
N ARG A 92 1.31 -12.42 -12.98
CA ARG A 92 0.09 -13.11 -13.45
C ARG A 92 -0.26 -12.76 -14.89
N HIS A 93 0.03 -11.54 -15.33
CA HIS A 93 -0.23 -11.06 -16.69
C HIS A 93 1.01 -11.11 -17.61
N LYS A 94 2.05 -11.87 -17.26
CA LYS A 94 3.30 -11.96 -18.04
C LYS A 94 3.07 -12.42 -19.49
N THR A 95 2.07 -13.27 -19.73
CA THR A 95 1.71 -13.74 -21.08
C THR A 95 0.85 -12.74 -21.86
N GLY A 96 0.46 -11.63 -21.23
CA GLY A 96 -0.37 -10.59 -21.82
C GLY A 96 -1.68 -11.15 -22.39
N ASN A 97 -2.08 -10.63 -23.55
CA ASN A 97 -3.24 -11.08 -24.31
C ASN A 97 -2.93 -12.28 -25.23
N SER A 98 -1.80 -12.96 -25.05
CA SER A 98 -1.44 -14.12 -25.88
C SER A 98 -2.39 -15.27 -25.57
N TYR A 99 -3.24 -15.60 -26.54
CA TYR A 99 -4.17 -16.71 -26.47
C TYR A 99 -3.63 -17.89 -27.27
N ILE A 100 -3.23 -18.95 -26.56
CA ILE A 100 -2.76 -20.21 -27.15
C ILE A 100 -3.48 -21.34 -26.40
N GLY A 101 -4.38 -22.06 -27.08
CA GLY A 101 -5.10 -23.21 -26.52
C GLY A 101 -6.63 -23.09 -26.49
N GLU A 102 -7.27 -23.88 -25.61
CA GLU A 102 -8.73 -23.91 -25.40
C GLU A 102 -9.23 -22.68 -24.64
N TYR A 103 -10.49 -22.31 -24.93
CA TYR A 103 -11.11 -21.13 -24.36
C TYR A 103 -11.46 -21.40 -22.90
N MET A 104 -10.91 -20.59 -21.99
CA MET A 104 -11.23 -20.64 -20.57
C MET A 104 -11.81 -19.31 -20.13
N GLU A 105 -13.11 -19.29 -19.84
CA GLU A 105 -13.87 -18.10 -19.48
C GLU A 105 -13.31 -17.41 -18.21
N GLU A 106 -12.80 -18.20 -17.26
CA GLU A 106 -12.18 -17.72 -16.02
C GLU A 106 -11.06 -16.69 -16.24
N LYS A 107 -10.26 -16.87 -17.32
CA LYS A 107 -9.15 -15.95 -17.66
C LYS A 107 -9.62 -14.57 -18.12
N TYR A 108 -10.88 -14.45 -18.53
CA TYR A 108 -11.48 -13.21 -19.03
C TYR A 108 -12.36 -12.53 -17.98
N LEU A 109 -12.65 -13.21 -16.86
CA LEU A 109 -13.29 -12.62 -15.68
C LEU A 109 -12.29 -11.80 -14.84
N GLU A 110 -11.01 -12.15 -14.88
CA GLU A 110 -9.96 -11.40 -14.19
C GLU A 110 -9.76 -10.01 -14.82
N LYS A 111 -9.82 -8.96 -13.99
CA LYS A 111 -9.61 -7.60 -14.45
C LYS A 111 -8.14 -7.36 -14.81
N ALA A 112 -7.89 -6.81 -15.99
CA ALA A 112 -6.54 -6.44 -16.42
C ALA A 112 -5.93 -5.37 -15.48
N VAL A 113 -4.66 -5.56 -15.12
CA VAL A 113 -3.89 -4.58 -14.31
C VAL A 113 -3.60 -3.30 -15.09
N VAL A 114 -3.42 -3.43 -16.42
CA VAL A 114 -3.15 -2.34 -17.34
C VAL A 114 -3.94 -2.58 -18.62
N GLU A 115 -4.71 -1.57 -19.04
CA GLU A 115 -5.42 -1.58 -20.31
C GLU A 115 -4.84 -0.49 -21.22
N VAL A 116 -4.50 -0.87 -22.46
CA VAL A 116 -3.97 0.04 -23.48
C VAL A 116 -4.76 -0.19 -24.76
N ALA A 117 -5.42 0.87 -25.24
CA ALA A 117 -6.11 0.86 -26.52
C ALA A 117 -5.13 1.12 -27.66
N VAL A 118 -5.29 0.40 -28.76
CA VAL A 118 -4.52 0.65 -29.99
C VAL A 118 -5.35 1.55 -30.91
N ALA A 119 -4.80 2.69 -31.29
CA ALA A 119 -5.38 3.61 -32.26
C ALA A 119 -4.53 3.63 -33.53
N VAL A 120 -5.17 3.40 -34.68
CA VAL A 120 -4.50 3.42 -35.98
C VAL A 120 -4.89 4.72 -36.69
N GLU A 121 -3.90 5.60 -36.87
CA GLU A 121 -4.07 6.89 -37.55
C GLU A 121 -3.11 6.94 -38.73
N GLU A 122 -3.62 7.13 -39.96
CA GLU A 122 -2.79 7.34 -41.17
C GLU A 122 -1.66 6.31 -41.39
N ARG A 123 -1.93 5.02 -41.10
CA ARG A 123 -0.97 3.88 -41.13
C ARG A 123 0.06 3.86 -40.00
N ILE A 124 -0.05 4.74 -39.03
CA ILE A 124 0.75 4.76 -37.81
C ILE A 124 -0.05 4.08 -36.70
N VAL A 125 0.57 3.11 -36.04
CA VAL A 125 0.02 2.44 -34.86
C VAL A 125 0.42 3.25 -33.63
N SER A 126 -0.57 3.75 -32.91
CA SER A 126 -0.39 4.47 -31.65
C SER A 126 -1.10 3.77 -30.50
N PHE A 127 -0.63 4.02 -29.28
CA PHE A 127 -1.16 3.42 -28.06
C PHE A 127 -1.76 4.51 -27.17
N GLN A 128 -2.92 4.24 -26.59
CA GLN A 128 -3.66 5.13 -25.72
C GLN A 128 -4.00 4.40 -24.41
N PRO A 129 -3.38 4.74 -23.27
CA PRO A 129 -2.29 5.72 -23.12
C PRO A 129 -0.99 5.28 -23.82
N PRO A 130 -0.07 6.22 -24.12
CA PRO A 130 1.27 5.88 -24.63
C PRO A 130 1.97 4.92 -23.69
N LEU A 131 2.68 3.93 -24.25
CA LEU A 131 3.39 2.91 -23.46
C LEU A 131 4.36 3.51 -22.43
N GLN A 132 4.98 4.65 -22.77
CA GLN A 132 5.84 5.38 -21.83
C GLN A 132 5.06 5.88 -20.60
N LYS A 133 3.87 6.45 -20.79
CA LYS A 133 3.01 6.88 -19.66
C LYS A 133 2.54 5.70 -18.83
N THR A 134 2.27 4.57 -19.47
CA THR A 134 1.90 3.33 -18.78
C THR A 134 3.04 2.84 -17.89
N HIS A 135 4.27 2.85 -18.41
CA HIS A 135 5.47 2.51 -17.64
C HIS A 135 5.70 3.47 -16.46
N GLU A 136 5.56 4.78 -16.69
CA GLU A 136 5.63 5.80 -15.63
C GLU A 136 4.56 5.58 -14.55
N CYS A 137 3.35 5.18 -14.94
CA CYS A 137 2.27 4.87 -14.00
C CYS A 137 2.64 3.67 -13.10
N LEU A 138 3.19 2.60 -13.68
CA LEU A 138 3.64 1.42 -12.91
C LEU A 138 4.76 1.77 -11.92
N LEU A 139 5.71 2.62 -12.33
CA LEU A 139 6.74 3.14 -11.43
C LEU A 139 6.12 4.05 -10.34
N GLY A 140 5.13 4.85 -10.71
CA GLY A 140 4.36 5.69 -9.79
C GLY A 140 3.63 4.88 -8.72
N CYS A 141 3.16 3.67 -9.03
CA CYS A 141 2.59 2.75 -8.04
C CYS A 141 3.62 2.36 -6.98
N LEU A 142 4.84 1.98 -7.37
CA LEU A 142 5.93 1.67 -6.45
C LEU A 142 6.34 2.87 -5.58
N ALA A 143 6.36 4.08 -6.16
CA ALA A 143 6.63 5.30 -5.40
C ALA A 143 5.51 5.59 -4.39
N SER A 144 4.24 5.44 -4.82
CA SER A 144 3.07 5.65 -3.97
C SER A 144 3.09 4.71 -2.75
N ILE A 145 3.45 3.46 -2.97
CA ILE A 145 3.66 2.44 -1.94
C ILE A 145 4.59 2.94 -0.82
N ILE A 146 5.75 3.50 -1.19
CA ILE A 146 6.75 3.99 -0.26
C ILE A 146 6.25 5.26 0.45
N GLU A 147 5.66 6.19 -0.31
CA GLU A 147 5.17 7.48 0.20
C GLU A 147 4.05 7.29 1.24
N HIS A 148 3.12 6.36 1.01
CA HIS A 148 2.04 6.09 1.96
C HIS A 148 2.57 5.51 3.28
N ASN A 149 3.63 4.71 3.26
CA ASN A 149 4.23 4.19 4.48
C ASN A 149 4.87 5.30 5.34
N GLN A 150 5.42 6.33 4.71
CA GLN A 150 5.99 7.49 5.42
C GLN A 150 4.93 8.33 6.14
N ARG A 151 3.67 8.27 5.70
CA ARG A 151 2.53 9.00 6.28
C ARG A 151 1.87 8.29 7.46
N ILE A 152 2.31 7.08 7.80
CA ILE A 152 1.75 6.33 8.94
C ILE A 152 1.94 7.15 10.22
N PRO A 153 0.86 7.50 10.94
CA PRO A 153 0.98 8.29 12.15
C PRO A 153 1.71 7.51 13.23
N ARG A 154 2.42 8.24 14.08
CA ARG A 154 3.11 7.61 15.20
C ARG A 154 2.09 7.08 16.23
N VAL A 155 2.42 5.97 16.87
CA VAL A 155 1.54 5.29 17.84
C VAL A 155 1.24 6.15 19.06
N GLU A 156 2.14 7.07 19.41
CA GLU A 156 1.97 8.03 20.49
C GLU A 156 0.72 8.89 20.30
N ARG A 157 0.27 9.13 19.05
CA ARG A 157 -0.98 9.85 18.79
C ARG A 157 -2.22 9.09 19.23
N LEU A 158 -2.17 7.75 19.24
CA LEU A 158 -3.26 6.90 19.74
C LEU A 158 -3.16 6.69 21.24
N LEU A 159 -1.94 6.52 21.77
CA LEU A 159 -1.72 6.26 23.20
C LEU A 159 -1.89 7.50 24.07
N PHE A 160 -1.56 8.68 23.53
CA PHE A 160 -1.56 9.95 24.26
C PHE A 160 -2.34 11.03 23.48
N PRO A 161 -3.66 10.87 23.28
CA PRO A 161 -4.47 11.77 22.46
C PRO A 161 -4.50 13.22 22.99
N TRP A 162 -4.18 13.45 24.26
CA TRP A 162 -4.13 14.81 24.83
C TRP A 162 -2.82 15.57 24.53
N LYS A 163 -1.77 14.89 24.06
CA LYS A 163 -0.47 15.52 23.71
C LYS A 163 -0.39 16.01 22.26
N SER A 164 -1.40 15.74 21.43
CA SER A 164 -1.37 16.08 20.00
C SER A 164 -1.61 17.57 19.67
N VAL A 165 -1.68 18.46 20.67
CA VAL A 165 -1.97 19.90 20.49
C VAL A 165 -0.72 20.80 20.64
N SER A 166 0.45 20.22 20.90
CA SER A 166 1.69 20.98 21.05
C SER A 166 2.79 20.48 20.12
N GLU A 167 2.68 20.82 18.84
CA GLU A 167 3.76 20.91 17.85
C GLU A 167 3.35 21.86 16.72
#